data_AF-A0A662TF46-F1
#
_entry.id   AF-A0A662TF46-F1
#
_cell.length_a   1.000
_cell.length_b   1.000
_cell.length_c   1.000
_cell.angle_alpha   90.00
_cell.angle_beta   90.00
_cell.angle_gamma   90.00
#
_symmetry.space_group_name_H-M   'P 1'
#
loop_
_entity.id
_entity.type
_entity.pdbx_description
1 polymer ?
#
loop_
_entity_poly.entity_id
_entity_poly.type
_entity_poly.pdbx_seq_one_letter_code
_entity_poly.pdbx_strand_id
1 'polypeptide(L)' 'VVEVEFDDIQVSPHYDSGYALRFARIKSIREDKPPYEADSITTLRKIFDKLHGS' A
#
# COMPACT_ATOMS: atom_id res chain seq x y z
N VAL A 1 -1.90 -12.92 -4.30
CA VAL A 1 -1.72 -11.51 -3.90
C VAL A 1 -1.57 -10.66 -5.17
N VAL A 2 -1.76 -9.33 -5.15
CA VAL A 2 -1.44 -8.47 -6.31
C VAL A 2 -0.33 -7.50 -5.97
N GLU A 3 0.58 -7.27 -6.91
CA GLU A 3 1.58 -6.22 -6.81
C GLU A 3 0.97 -4.92 -7.35
N VAL A 4 1.00 -3.87 -6.53
CA VAL A 4 0.41 -2.57 -6.84
C VAL A 4 1.51 -1.52 -6.89
N GLU A 5 1.54 -0.76 -7.98
CA GLU A 5 2.34 0.46 -8.08
C GLU A 5 1.45 1.66 -7.76
N PHE A 6 2.01 2.68 -7.09
CA PHE A 6 1.31 3.90 -6.71
C PHE A 6 2.30 5.07 -6.65
N ASP A 7 1.79 6.29 -6.78
CA ASP A 7 2.62 7.50 -6.78
C ASP A 7 2.80 8.08 -5.37
N ASP A 8 1.77 7.94 -4.52
CA ASP A 8 1.74 8.53 -3.19
C ASP A 8 0.79 7.78 -2.24
N ILE A 9 0.91 8.00 -0.93
CA ILE A 9 0.01 7.48 0.11
C ILE A 9 -0.62 8.63 0.88
N GLN A 10 -1.93 8.67 1.01
CA GLN A 10 -2.63 9.73 1.76
C GLN A 10 -3.39 9.17 2.94
N VAL A 11 -3.52 9.96 4.02
CA VAL A 11 -4.40 9.62 5.14
C VAL A 11 -5.85 9.77 4.69
N SER A 12 -6.67 8.75 4.94
CA SER A 12 -8.10 8.76 4.57
C SER A 12 -8.96 8.15 5.67
N PRO A 13 -10.02 8.84 6.13
CA PRO A 13 -10.98 8.28 7.08
C PRO A 13 -11.98 7.32 6.44
N HIS A 14 -11.97 7.17 5.10
CA HIS A 14 -12.96 6.36 4.37
C HIS A 14 -12.61 4.87 4.35
N TYR A 15 -11.38 4.50 4.72
CA TYR A 15 -10.90 3.13 4.72
C TYR A 15 -10.42 2.76 6.12
N ASP A 16 -10.74 1.54 6.56
CA ASP A 16 -10.31 1.02 7.87
C ASP A 16 -8.79 0.98 8.03
N SER A 17 -8.05 0.95 6.92
CA SER A 17 -6.59 1.05 6.91
C SER A 17 -6.07 2.41 7.38
N GLY A 18 -6.90 3.46 7.33
CA GLY A 18 -6.51 4.86 7.55
C GLY A 18 -5.74 5.48 6.39
N TYR A 19 -5.52 4.75 5.28
CA TYR A 19 -4.69 5.18 4.16
C TYR A 19 -5.34 4.87 2.80
N ALA A 20 -5.06 5.73 1.82
CA ALA A 20 -5.42 5.54 0.42
C ALA A 20 -4.16 5.64 -0.46
N LEU A 21 -4.05 4.77 -1.46
CA LEU A 21 -2.98 4.79 -2.46
C LEU A 21 -3.39 5.68 -3.64
N ARG A 22 -2.58 6.69 -3.97
CA ARG A 22 -2.86 7.62 -5.06
C ARG A 22 -2.32 7.09 -6.40
N PHE A 23 -3.15 7.19 -7.44
CA PHE A 23 -2.85 6.69 -8.78
C PHE A 23 -2.42 5.22 -8.79
N ALA A 24 -3.01 4.41 -7.91
CA ALA A 24 -2.70 3.00 -7.76
C ALA A 24 -3.09 2.18 -8.99
N ARG A 25 -2.19 1.31 -9.44
CA ARG A 25 -2.42 0.38 -10.56
C ARG A 25 -1.87 -1.01 -10.26
N ILE A 26 -2.59 -2.03 -10.71
CA ILE A 26 -2.11 -3.42 -10.62
C ILE A 26 -0.97 -3.58 -11.62
N LYS A 27 0.19 -3.97 -11.12
CA LYS A 27 1.36 -4.28 -11.93
C LYS A 27 1.37 -5.75 -12.35
N SER A 28 1.13 -6.65 -11.41
CA SER A 28 1.13 -8.09 -11.66
C SER A 28 0.29 -8.84 -10.63
N ILE A 29 -0.18 -10.02 -11.02
CA ILE A 29 -0.77 -10.99 -10.10
C ILE A 29 0.37 -11.86 -9.55
N ARG A 30 0.51 -11.90 -8.24
CA ARG A 30 1.51 -12.70 -7.52
C ARG A 30 0.86 -14.01 -7.09
N GLU A 31 0.93 -14.98 -7.99
CA GLU A 31 0.51 -16.38 -7.73
C GLU A 31 1.54 -17.14 -6.89
N ASP A 32 2.79 -16.68 -6.90
CA ASP A 32 3.90 -17.18 -6.09
C ASP A 32 3.77 -16.83 -4.60
N LYS A 33 2.90 -15.87 -4.25
CA LYS A 33 2.75 -15.37 -2.88
C LYS A 33 1.37 -15.69 -2.28
N PRO A 34 1.33 -16.35 -1.11
CA PRO A 34 0.09 -16.55 -0.36
C PRO A 34 -0.38 -15.24 0.31
N PRO A 35 -1.67 -15.14 0.71
CA PRO A 35 -2.24 -13.90 1.27
C PRO A 35 -1.52 -13.36 2.52
N TYR A 36 -0.96 -14.23 3.36
CA TYR A 36 -0.28 -13.83 4.59
C TYR A 36 1.09 -13.16 4.36
N GLU A 37 1.63 -13.22 3.15
CA GLU A 37 2.86 -12.52 2.75
C GLU A 37 2.58 -11.15 2.12
N ALA A 38 1.31 -10.74 2.01
CA ALA A 38 0.99 -9.39 1.59
C ALA A 38 1.50 -8.36 2.61
N ASP A 39 1.81 -7.16 2.12
CA ASP A 39 2.24 -6.06 2.98
C ASP A 39 1.14 -5.71 4.00
N SER A 40 1.60 -5.37 5.21
CA SER A 40 0.72 -5.00 6.33
C SER A 40 0.45 -3.49 6.37
N ILE A 41 -0.54 -3.08 7.16
CA ILE A 41 -0.78 -1.65 7.48
C ILE A 41 0.47 -1.01 8.10
N THR A 42 1.26 -1.78 8.86
CA THR A 42 2.52 -1.27 9.43
C THR A 42 3.54 -0.96 8.34
N THR A 43 3.58 -1.75 7.26
CA THR A 43 4.41 -1.46 6.08
C THR A 43 3.93 -0.18 5.40
N LEU A 44 2.62 -0.02 5.20
CA LEU A 44 2.05 1.20 4.61
C LEU A 44 2.43 2.46 5.39
N ARG A 45 2.33 2.42 6.72
CA ARG A 45 2.76 3.55 7.58
C ARG A 45 4.24 3.90 7.39
N LYS A 46 5.12 2.89 7.36
CA LYS A 46 6.56 3.13 7.13
C LYS A 46 6.84 3.75 5.75
N ILE A 47 6.08 3.37 4.72
CA ILE A 47 6.22 3.96 3.39
C ILE A 47 5.68 5.40 3.41
N PHE A 48 4.52 5.62 4.04
CA PHE A 48 3.96 6.96 4.21
C PHE A 48 4.95 7.90 4.89
N ASP A 49 5.54 7.47 6.02
CA ASP A 49 6.55 8.24 6.76
C ASP A 49 7.78 8.54 5.91
N LYS A 50 8.19 7.64 5.00
CA LYS A 50 9.31 7.90 4.07
C LYS A 50 8.97 8.87 2.94
N LEU A 51 7.71 8.86 2.47
CA LEU A 51 7.26 9.74 1.39
C LEU A 51 6.99 11.17 1.89
N HIS A 52 6.58 11.31 3.15
CA HIS A 52 6.14 12.59 3.73
C HIS A 52 7.05 13.13 4.84
N GLY A 53 7.90 12.29 5.42
CA GLY A 53 8.90 12.70 6.41
C GLY A 53 10.18 13.18 5.73
N SER A 54 10.60 14.41 6.03
CA SER A 54 11.93 14.95 5.71
C SER A 54 13.01 14.37 6.62
#